data_AF-A0AAP5Y8Z5-F1
#
_entry.id   AF-A0AAP5Y8Z5-F1
#
_cell.length_a   1.000
_cell.length_b   1.000
_cell.length_c   1.000
_cell.angle_alpha   90.00
_cell.angle_beta   90.00
_cell.angle_gamma   90.00
#
_symmetry.space_group_name_H-M   'P 1'
#
loop_
_entity.id
_entity.type
_entity.pdbx_description
1 polymer ?
#
loop_
_entity_poly.entity_id
_entity_poly.type
_entity_poly.pdbx_seq_one_letter_code
_entity_poly.pdbx_strand_id
1 'polypeptide(L)'
;MKISNWPSLIKWIISVGPKSASTSQQYITSLQSRDRDAWRKRVSKFSPKCTFAGVISDAMHEKRGGLVIGIETKCEGKINLLIPKNKCNEMDLAKSILSNASIVSITFTPYIHFEYGLIGLVESISSLCHNTENQISIKPKQLPKNATSTNTTITQSVPRSTNSWNSSSDEQLMNYLSQDIGLRQIALQMNVTPKFITNRMLQLSIIDIDQFAEIKRQLLDLGCFQ
;
A
#
# COMPACT_ATOMS: atom_id res chain seq x y z
N MET A 1 8.29 3.87 -11.22
CA MET A 1 8.33 2.44 -10.84
C MET A 1 7.14 2.16 -9.94
N LYS A 2 6.28 1.18 -10.29
CA LYS A 2 5.11 0.81 -9.47
C LYS A 2 5.57 -0.10 -8.33
N ILE A 3 5.25 0.26 -7.09
CA ILE A 3 5.50 -0.59 -5.93
C ILE A 3 4.24 -1.42 -5.71
N SER A 4 4.33 -2.74 -5.85
CA SER A 4 3.19 -3.66 -5.68
C SER A 4 3.53 -4.90 -4.85
N ASN A 5 4.82 -5.21 -4.70
CA ASN A 5 5.35 -6.34 -3.93
C ASN A 5 6.71 -5.98 -3.34
N TRP A 6 7.26 -6.85 -2.49
CA TRP A 6 8.52 -6.60 -1.81
C TRP A 6 9.70 -6.39 -2.80
N PRO A 7 9.88 -7.19 -3.87
CA PRO A 7 10.95 -6.95 -4.84
C PRO A 7 10.86 -5.58 -5.53
N SER A 8 9.66 -5.13 -5.88
CA SER A 8 9.45 -3.80 -6.49
C SER A 8 9.75 -2.66 -5.50
N LEU A 9 9.47 -2.86 -4.22
CA LEU A 9 9.82 -1.93 -3.15
C LEU A 9 11.33 -1.83 -2.97
N ILE A 10 12.04 -2.96 -2.95
CA ILE A 10 13.51 -3.01 -2.88
C ILE A 10 14.14 -2.24 -4.06
N LYS A 11 13.66 -2.47 -5.29
CA LYS A 11 14.14 -1.74 -6.47
C LYS A 11 13.89 -0.23 -6.34
N TRP A 12 12.75 0.18 -5.80
CA TRP A 12 12.48 1.59 -5.55
C TRP A 12 13.42 2.17 -4.48
N ILE A 13 13.63 1.47 -3.36
CA ILE A 13 14.57 1.89 -2.29
C ILE A 13 15.97 2.12 -2.84
N ILE A 14 16.46 1.20 -3.69
CA ILE A 14 17.74 1.32 -4.40
C ILE A 14 17.74 2.56 -5.29
N SER A 15 16.66 2.79 -6.06
CA SER A 15 16.58 3.92 -7.01
C SER A 15 16.63 5.31 -6.34
N VAL A 16 16.22 5.42 -5.08
CA VAL A 16 16.29 6.66 -4.30
C VAL A 16 17.55 6.77 -3.44
N GLY A 17 18.46 5.81 -3.56
CA GLY A 17 19.75 5.76 -2.88
C GLY A 17 20.89 6.50 -3.60
N PRO A 18 22.12 6.39 -3.09
CA PRO A 18 23.33 6.85 -3.77
C PRO A 18 23.57 6.11 -5.10
N LYS A 19 24.53 6.58 -5.91
CA LYS A 19 24.96 5.85 -7.11
C LYS A 19 25.46 4.44 -6.71
N SER A 20 25.02 3.43 -7.46
CA SER A 20 25.32 2.02 -7.19
C SER A 20 24.81 1.54 -5.81
N ALA A 21 23.67 2.08 -5.36
CA ALA A 21 23.05 1.69 -4.10
C ALA A 21 22.78 0.17 -4.02
N SER A 22 23.04 -0.39 -2.85
CA SER A 22 22.68 -1.76 -2.47
C SER A 22 22.02 -1.77 -1.10
N THR A 23 21.09 -2.68 -0.88
CA THR A 23 20.38 -2.84 0.40
C THR A 23 21.14 -3.72 1.39
N SER A 24 22.32 -4.22 1.04
CA SER A 24 23.12 -5.05 1.93
C SER A 24 23.64 -4.26 3.13
N GLN A 25 23.77 -4.94 4.27
CA GLN A 25 24.33 -4.37 5.49
C GLN A 25 25.75 -3.81 5.26
N GLN A 26 26.60 -4.55 4.55
CA GLN A 26 27.98 -4.14 4.23
C GLN A 26 28.04 -2.84 3.41
N TYR A 27 27.15 -2.67 2.43
CA TYR A 27 27.09 -1.44 1.65
C TYR A 27 26.60 -0.28 2.50
N ILE A 28 25.47 -0.44 3.19
CA ILE A 28 24.86 0.65 3.97
C ILE A 28 25.76 1.11 5.12
N THR A 29 26.46 0.20 5.78
CA THR A 29 27.39 0.51 6.89
C THR A 29 28.66 1.21 6.40
N SER A 30 29.12 0.93 5.17
CA SER A 30 30.30 1.59 4.58
C SER A 30 30.02 2.98 4.00
N LEU A 31 28.75 3.36 3.84
CA LEU A 31 28.38 4.71 3.41
C LEU A 31 28.80 5.77 4.43
N GLN A 32 29.26 6.91 3.91
CA GLN A 32 29.44 8.13 4.69
C GLN A 32 28.13 8.52 5.40
N SER A 33 28.23 8.98 6.65
CA SER A 33 27.03 9.22 7.48
C SER A 33 26.04 10.17 6.80
N ARG A 34 26.54 11.21 6.12
CA ARG A 34 25.72 12.19 5.40
C ARG A 34 24.85 11.54 4.32
N ASP A 35 25.44 10.68 3.49
CA ASP A 35 24.73 10.04 2.38
C ASP A 35 23.72 9.01 2.88
N ARG A 36 24.12 8.24 3.89
CA ARG A 36 23.23 7.30 4.59
C ARG A 36 22.03 8.02 5.23
N ASP A 37 22.27 9.13 5.93
CA ASP A 37 21.21 9.91 6.57
C ASP A 37 20.26 10.54 5.54
N ALA A 38 20.80 11.03 4.42
CA ALA A 38 20.00 11.56 3.32
C ALA A 38 19.13 10.47 2.68
N TRP A 39 19.68 9.28 2.44
CA TRP A 39 18.93 8.14 1.92
C TRP A 39 17.86 7.67 2.90
N ARG A 40 18.20 7.51 4.17
CA ARG A 40 17.27 7.17 5.25
C ARG A 40 16.09 8.13 5.30
N LYS A 41 16.33 9.45 5.24
CA LYS A 41 15.26 10.47 5.23
C LYS A 41 14.32 10.31 4.04
N ARG A 42 14.86 10.03 2.84
CA ARG A 42 14.05 9.79 1.63
C ARG A 42 13.21 8.53 1.76
N VAL A 43 13.81 7.43 2.19
CA VAL A 43 13.11 6.16 2.42
C VAL A 43 12.01 6.36 3.45
N SER A 44 12.33 6.87 4.64
CA SER A 44 11.34 7.10 5.70
C SER A 44 10.17 8.02 5.29
N LYS A 45 10.43 9.03 4.44
CA LYS A 45 9.40 9.97 3.99
C LYS A 45 8.41 9.37 2.98
N PHE A 46 8.87 8.44 2.15
CA PHE A 46 8.13 7.97 0.97
C PHE A 46 7.84 6.47 0.98
N SER A 47 8.38 5.74 1.95
CA SER A 47 8.15 4.31 2.12
C SER A 47 6.66 4.02 2.35
N PRO A 48 6.10 3.02 1.65
CA PRO A 48 4.77 2.53 1.95
C PRO A 48 4.75 1.76 3.27
N LYS A 49 3.55 1.52 3.78
CA LYS A 49 3.32 0.65 4.93
C LYS A 49 3.18 -0.79 4.43
N CYS A 50 3.94 -1.72 5.01
CA CYS A 50 3.94 -3.13 4.66
C CYS A 50 3.24 -3.91 5.78
N THR A 51 2.40 -4.87 5.44
CA THR A 51 1.78 -5.82 6.40
C THR A 51 2.02 -7.22 5.88
N PHE A 52 2.91 -7.96 6.53
CA PHE A 52 3.28 -9.32 6.11
C PHE A 52 2.94 -10.34 7.17
N ALA A 53 2.51 -11.52 6.72
CA ALA A 53 2.32 -12.69 7.57
C ALA A 53 3.58 -13.55 7.56
N GLY A 54 4.01 -14.00 8.74
CA GLY A 54 5.19 -14.86 8.88
C GLY A 54 5.40 -15.38 10.29
N VAL A 55 6.47 -16.13 10.47
CA VAL A 55 6.89 -16.66 11.78
C VAL A 55 8.12 -15.90 12.25
N ILE A 56 8.16 -15.51 13.52
CA ILE A 56 9.35 -14.89 14.10
C ILE A 56 10.40 -15.99 14.32
N SER A 57 11.56 -15.90 13.67
CA SER A 57 12.60 -16.92 13.71
C SER A 57 13.77 -16.58 14.64
N ASP A 58 14.06 -15.31 14.86
CA ASP A 58 15.04 -14.87 15.86
C ASP A 58 14.70 -13.51 16.47
N ALA A 59 15.34 -13.21 17.60
CA ALA A 59 15.28 -11.91 18.25
C ALA A 59 16.63 -11.57 18.89
N MET A 60 17.09 -10.34 18.70
CA MET A 60 18.34 -9.82 19.23
C MET A 60 18.11 -8.40 19.78
N HIS A 61 18.72 -8.11 20.93
CA HIS A 61 18.71 -6.75 21.47
C HIS A 61 19.51 -5.79 20.58
N GLU A 62 18.88 -4.67 20.24
CA GLU A 62 19.53 -3.57 19.54
C GLU A 62 20.27 -2.67 20.55
N LYS A 63 21.48 -2.23 20.19
CA LYS A 63 22.37 -1.50 21.11
C LYS A 63 21.76 -0.20 21.69
N ARG A 64 20.83 0.43 20.98
CA ARG A 64 20.16 1.68 21.40
C ARG A 64 18.82 1.42 22.11
N GLY A 65 18.52 0.16 22.40
CA GLY A 65 17.42 -0.24 23.28
C GLY A 65 16.16 -0.74 22.57
N GLY A 66 16.23 -1.10 21.29
CA GLY A 66 15.16 -1.83 20.60
C GLY A 66 15.33 -3.35 20.61
N LEU A 67 14.46 -4.03 19.86
CA LEU A 67 14.56 -5.46 19.56
C LEU A 67 14.57 -5.65 18.04
N VAL A 68 15.65 -6.22 17.51
CA VAL A 68 15.69 -6.69 16.12
C VAL A 68 15.12 -8.10 16.09
N ILE A 69 14.15 -8.35 15.21
CA ILE A 69 13.56 -9.66 15.00
C ILE A 69 13.68 -10.07 13.53
N GLY A 70 13.92 -11.34 13.27
CA GLY A 70 13.80 -11.95 11.96
C GLY A 70 12.42 -12.56 11.78
N ILE A 71 11.74 -12.23 10.68
CA ILE A 71 10.47 -12.84 10.28
C ILE A 71 10.71 -13.65 9.01
N GLU A 72 10.32 -14.92 9.05
CA GLU A 72 10.25 -15.80 7.90
C GLU A 72 8.84 -15.76 7.29
N THR A 73 8.77 -15.23 6.08
CA THR A 73 7.54 -15.20 5.28
C THR A 73 7.58 -16.30 4.23
N LYS A 74 6.41 -16.85 3.88
CA LYS A 74 6.31 -17.90 2.85
C LYS A 74 6.80 -17.45 1.47
N CYS A 75 6.61 -16.17 1.13
CA CYS A 75 6.83 -15.66 -0.22
C CYS A 75 8.13 -14.86 -0.38
N GLU A 76 8.58 -14.14 0.65
CA GLU A 76 9.68 -13.17 0.55
C GLU A 76 10.92 -13.62 1.33
N GLY A 77 10.88 -14.80 1.96
CA GLY A 77 11.95 -15.31 2.80
C GLY A 77 12.08 -14.55 4.11
N LYS A 78 13.32 -14.45 4.61
CA LYS A 78 13.63 -13.80 5.89
C LYS A 78 13.77 -12.29 5.73
N ILE A 79 13.02 -11.55 6.55
CA ILE A 79 13.06 -10.09 6.62
C ILE A 79 13.42 -9.69 8.05
N ASN A 80 14.39 -8.81 8.21
CA ASN A 80 14.73 -8.25 9.52
C ASN A 80 13.83 -7.05 9.82
N LEU A 81 13.33 -6.97 11.05
CA LEU A 81 12.51 -5.88 11.55
C LEU A 81 13.08 -5.34 12.87
N LEU A 82 12.89 -4.06 13.14
CA LEU A 82 13.26 -3.38 14.37
C LEU A 82 12.01 -2.93 15.10
N ILE A 83 11.79 -3.46 16.30
CA ILE A 83 10.84 -2.92 17.27
C ILE A 83 11.57 -1.83 18.06
N PRO A 84 11.15 -0.56 17.95
CA PRO A 84 11.81 0.51 18.66
C PRO A 84 11.56 0.44 20.17
N LYS A 85 12.49 1.00 20.96
CA LYS A 85 12.47 0.98 22.44
C LYS A 85 11.15 1.43 23.07
N ASN A 86 10.43 2.34 22.43
CA ASN A 86 9.18 2.88 22.94
C ASN A 86 7.97 1.93 22.79
N LYS A 87 8.15 0.76 22.18
CA LYS A 87 7.11 -0.23 21.90
C LYS A 87 7.26 -1.46 22.79
N CYS A 88 7.16 -1.26 24.10
CA CYS A 88 7.34 -2.33 25.09
C CYS A 88 6.36 -3.49 24.86
N ASN A 89 5.08 -3.19 24.60
CA ASN A 89 4.05 -4.19 24.37
C ASN A 89 4.38 -5.10 23.17
N GLU A 90 4.84 -4.51 22.06
CA GLU A 90 5.23 -5.27 20.86
C GLU A 90 6.51 -6.07 21.09
N MET A 91 7.46 -5.55 21.87
CA MET A 91 8.67 -6.30 22.25
C MET A 91 8.32 -7.53 23.10
N ASP A 92 7.43 -7.37 24.09
CA ASP A 92 7.01 -8.46 24.96
C ASP A 92 6.18 -9.50 24.18
N LEU A 93 5.29 -9.04 23.30
CA LEU A 93 4.53 -9.90 22.40
C LEU A 93 5.45 -10.69 21.45
N ALA A 94 6.44 -10.04 20.83
CA ALA A 94 7.39 -10.70 19.94
C ALA A 94 8.21 -11.77 20.66
N LYS A 95 8.66 -11.50 21.89
CA LYS A 95 9.38 -12.50 22.72
C LYS A 95 8.49 -13.68 23.10
N SER A 96 7.23 -13.42 23.48
CA SER A 96 6.26 -14.48 23.80
C SER A 96 5.89 -15.34 22.59
N ILE A 97 5.91 -14.78 21.39
CA ILE A 97 5.57 -15.50 20.16
C ILE A 97 6.76 -16.31 19.65
N LEU A 98 7.98 -15.80 19.84
CA LEU A 98 9.22 -16.51 19.48
C LEU A 98 9.28 -17.91 20.10
N SER A 99 8.79 -18.10 21.33
CA SER A 99 8.74 -19.42 21.97
C SER A 99 7.70 -20.37 21.37
N ASN A 100 6.69 -19.85 20.67
CA ASN A 100 5.51 -20.60 20.24
C ASN A 100 5.46 -20.85 18.73
N ALA A 101 6.46 -20.38 17.97
CA ALA A 101 6.56 -20.51 16.50
C ALA A 101 5.25 -20.18 15.74
N SER A 102 4.47 -19.26 16.29
CA SER A 102 3.13 -18.95 15.77
C SER A 102 3.20 -17.99 14.59
N ILE A 103 2.26 -18.13 13.65
CA ILE A 103 2.13 -17.20 12.52
C ILE A 103 1.57 -15.88 13.03
N VAL A 104 2.25 -14.79 12.71
CA VAL A 104 1.87 -13.43 13.07
C VAL A 104 1.70 -12.55 11.84
N SER A 105 0.89 -11.51 11.98
CA SER A 105 0.80 -10.42 11.02
C SER A 105 1.57 -9.23 11.59
N ILE A 106 2.63 -8.83 10.89
CA ILE A 106 3.48 -7.72 11.29
C ILE A 106 3.34 -6.59 10.30
N THR A 107 3.02 -5.42 10.83
CA THR A 107 2.95 -4.19 10.06
C THR A 107 4.18 -3.35 10.34
N PHE A 108 4.85 -2.88 9.30
CA PHE A 108 6.11 -2.14 9.39
C PHE A 108 6.32 -1.17 8.24
N THR A 109 7.30 -0.29 8.37
CA THR A 109 7.77 0.60 7.30
C THR A 109 9.25 0.37 7.00
N PRO A 110 9.68 0.28 5.73
CA PRO A 110 11.09 0.14 5.41
C PRO A 110 11.94 1.30 5.94
N TYR A 111 13.11 0.96 6.48
CA TYR A 111 14.01 1.88 7.15
C TYR A 111 15.48 1.51 6.88
N ILE A 112 16.31 2.52 6.64
CA ILE A 112 17.77 2.34 6.50
C ILE A 112 18.43 2.47 7.87
N HIS A 113 18.86 1.35 8.43
CA HIS A 113 19.58 1.28 9.69
C HIS A 113 21.09 1.39 9.48
N PHE A 114 21.76 2.09 10.40
CA PHE A 114 23.20 2.33 10.32
C PHE A 114 24.05 1.09 10.57
N GLU A 115 23.53 0.13 11.34
CA GLU A 115 24.23 -1.12 11.70
C GLU A 115 23.68 -2.35 10.97
N TYR A 116 22.37 -2.44 10.72
CA TYR A 116 21.71 -3.65 10.20
C TYR A 116 21.32 -3.55 8.72
N GLY A 117 21.67 -2.44 8.04
CA GLY A 117 21.30 -2.22 6.66
C GLY A 117 19.81 -1.89 6.48
N LEU A 118 19.19 -2.42 5.43
CA LEU A 118 17.75 -2.25 5.22
C LEU A 118 16.98 -3.16 6.18
N ILE A 119 16.15 -2.55 7.03
CA ILE A 119 15.32 -3.21 8.04
C ILE A 119 13.90 -2.65 7.97
N GLY A 120 12.89 -3.35 8.49
CA GLY A 120 11.54 -2.78 8.65
C GLY A 120 11.33 -2.24 10.06
N LEU A 121 10.87 -1.00 10.21
CA LEU A 121 10.49 -0.44 11.50
C LEU A 121 9.08 -0.87 11.88
N VAL A 122 8.93 -1.61 12.98
CA VAL A 122 7.66 -2.20 13.37
C VAL A 122 6.66 -1.15 13.82
N GLU A 123 5.48 -1.17 13.20
CA GLU A 123 4.32 -0.38 13.58
C GLU A 123 3.39 -1.14 14.54
N SER A 124 3.10 -2.40 14.27
CA SER A 124 2.25 -3.24 15.12
C SER A 124 2.49 -4.72 14.83
N ILE A 125 2.24 -5.57 15.82
CA ILE A 125 2.26 -7.02 15.72
C ILE A 125 0.88 -7.54 16.14
N SER A 126 0.27 -8.37 15.31
CA SER A 126 -0.98 -9.08 15.62
C SER A 126 -0.73 -10.58 15.67
N SER A 127 -1.16 -11.21 16.76
CA SER A 127 -1.13 -12.66 16.97
C SER A 127 -2.31 -13.39 16.32
N LEU A 128 -3.33 -12.67 15.87
CA LEU A 128 -4.51 -13.23 15.19
C LEU A 128 -4.30 -13.23 13.68
N CYS A 129 -4.12 -14.42 13.09
CA CYS A 129 -4.02 -14.61 11.65
C CYS A 129 -4.92 -15.78 11.19
N HIS A 130 -6.17 -15.47 10.87
CA HIS A 130 -6.85 -16.22 9.82
C HIS A 130 -6.66 -15.41 8.52
N ASN A 131 -5.86 -15.95 7.60
CA ASN A 131 -5.69 -15.49 6.21
C ASN A 131 -5.30 -14.02 5.99
N THR A 132 -4.22 -13.52 6.60
CA THR A 132 -3.64 -12.23 6.17
C THR A 132 -2.67 -12.43 5.00
N GLU A 133 -3.05 -11.97 3.81
CA GLU A 133 -2.14 -11.90 2.66
C GLU A 133 -1.13 -10.75 2.82
N ASN A 134 0.08 -10.93 2.27
CA ASN A 134 1.11 -9.90 2.29
C ASN A 134 0.66 -8.66 1.50
N GLN A 135 0.56 -7.52 2.15
CA GLN A 135 0.07 -6.28 1.54
C GLN A 135 1.10 -5.14 1.66
N ILE A 136 1.17 -4.31 0.62
CA ILE A 136 1.90 -3.03 0.64
C ILE A 136 0.92 -1.90 0.36
N SER A 137 0.67 -1.07 1.39
CA SER A 137 -0.20 0.10 1.32
C SER A 137 0.61 1.36 1.03
N ILE A 138 0.40 1.91 -0.17
CA ILE A 138 1.06 3.14 -0.62
C ILE A 138 0.21 4.34 -0.24
N LYS A 139 0.80 5.35 0.41
CA LYS A 139 0.17 6.67 0.59
C LYS A 139 0.47 7.54 -0.65
N PRO A 140 -0.48 7.76 -1.58
CA PRO A 140 -0.20 8.42 -2.86
C PRO A 140 0.13 9.91 -2.71
N LYS A 141 -0.23 10.55 -1.60
CA LYS A 141 0.06 11.98 -1.33
C LYS A 141 1.54 12.29 -1.06
N GLN A 142 2.40 11.28 -0.89
CA GLN A 142 3.80 11.49 -0.51
C GLN A 142 4.80 11.17 -1.62
N LEU A 143 4.51 10.32 -2.60
CA LEU A 143 5.50 9.93 -3.62
C LEU A 143 5.75 11.03 -4.67
N PRO A 144 6.97 11.15 -5.22
CA PRO A 144 7.23 11.98 -6.41
C PRO A 144 6.33 11.56 -7.57
N LYS A 145 5.79 12.51 -8.34
CA LYS A 145 4.80 12.26 -9.43
C LYS A 145 5.21 11.14 -10.40
N ASN A 146 6.50 10.90 -10.59
CA ASN A 146 7.07 9.86 -11.47
C ASN A 146 6.94 8.42 -10.92
N ALA A 147 6.49 8.26 -9.67
CA ALA A 147 6.17 6.97 -9.04
C ALA A 147 4.65 6.71 -8.95
N THR A 148 3.83 7.70 -9.32
CA THR A 148 2.36 7.66 -9.22
C THR A 148 1.63 8.00 -10.52
N SER A 149 2.31 8.44 -11.58
CA SER A 149 1.66 8.74 -12.86
C SER A 149 1.29 7.45 -13.61
N THR A 150 0.01 7.12 -13.58
CA THR A 150 -0.71 6.49 -14.69
C THR A 150 -0.51 7.32 -15.95
N ASN A 151 0.53 7.03 -16.72
CA ASN A 151 0.47 7.22 -18.16
C ASN A 151 -0.10 5.93 -18.74
N THR A 152 -1.41 5.75 -18.64
CA THR A 152 -2.10 5.17 -19.79
C THR A 152 -2.36 6.35 -20.72
N THR A 153 -1.35 6.68 -21.52
CA THR A 153 -1.60 7.26 -22.83
C THR A 153 -2.32 6.16 -23.62
N ILE A 154 -3.62 5.99 -23.38
CA ILE A 154 -4.48 5.38 -24.39
C ILE A 154 -4.81 6.54 -25.31
N THR A 155 -4.03 6.69 -26.37
CA THR A 155 -4.56 7.23 -27.62
C THR A 155 -5.68 6.31 -28.08
N GLN A 156 -6.89 6.56 -27.60
CA GLN A 156 -8.12 6.23 -28.29
C GLN A 156 -8.97 7.48 -28.30
N SER A 157 -8.98 8.10 -29.47
CA SER A 157 -9.89 9.15 -29.89
C SER A 157 -11.35 8.67 -29.77
N VAL A 158 -12.09 9.18 -28.79
CA VAL A 158 -13.56 9.21 -28.76
C VAL A 158 -13.98 10.48 -27.99
N PRO A 159 -14.97 11.26 -28.47
CA PRO A 159 -15.01 12.71 -28.26
C PRO A 159 -15.45 13.15 -26.86
N ARG A 160 -14.91 14.30 -26.44
CA ARG A 160 -15.41 15.13 -25.34
C ARG A 160 -16.89 15.44 -25.58
N SER A 161 -17.79 14.89 -24.79
CA SER A 161 -19.03 15.58 -24.46
C SER A 161 -18.79 16.36 -23.17
N THR A 162 -18.96 17.66 -23.26
CA THR A 162 -18.88 18.62 -22.16
C THR A 162 -20.13 18.49 -21.30
N ASN A 163 -20.22 17.46 -20.45
CA ASN A 163 -21.12 17.52 -19.30
C ASN A 163 -20.29 17.98 -18.10
N SER A 164 -20.48 19.24 -17.71
CA SER A 164 -19.87 19.83 -16.52
C SER A 164 -20.54 19.24 -15.28
N TRP A 165 -20.12 18.03 -14.92
CA TRP A 165 -20.53 17.40 -13.67
C TRP A 165 -20.01 18.22 -12.50
N ASN A 166 -20.93 18.70 -11.64
CA ASN A 166 -20.62 19.59 -10.53
C ASN A 166 -21.15 19.01 -9.20
N SER A 167 -20.88 19.69 -8.08
CA SER A 167 -21.30 19.21 -6.75
C SER A 167 -22.82 19.08 -6.60
N SER A 168 -23.61 19.87 -7.34
CA SER A 168 -25.07 19.73 -7.35
C SER A 168 -25.52 18.44 -8.07
N SER A 169 -24.78 18.01 -9.10
CA SER A 169 -24.99 16.71 -9.74
C SER A 169 -24.67 15.53 -8.80
N ASP A 170 -23.69 15.67 -7.89
CA ASP A 170 -23.39 14.64 -6.88
C ASP A 170 -24.54 14.50 -5.87
N GLU A 171 -25.14 15.61 -5.43
CA GLU A 171 -26.31 15.59 -4.53
C GLU A 171 -27.54 14.98 -5.21
N GLN A 172 -27.78 15.28 -6.48
CA GLN A 172 -28.86 14.68 -7.27
C GLN A 172 -28.67 13.17 -7.43
N LEU A 173 -27.45 12.70 -7.68
CA LEU A 173 -27.13 11.27 -7.75
C LEU A 173 -27.46 10.57 -6.42
N MET A 174 -27.08 11.14 -5.29
CA MET A 174 -27.39 10.58 -3.96
C MET A 174 -28.90 10.51 -3.71
N ASN A 175 -29.65 11.54 -4.11
CA ASN A 175 -31.10 11.55 -4.01
C ASN A 175 -31.73 10.41 -4.85
N TYR A 176 -31.29 10.22 -6.10
CA TYR A 176 -31.81 9.15 -6.94
C TYR A 176 -31.43 7.74 -6.46
N LEU A 177 -30.22 7.56 -5.92
CA LEU A 177 -29.83 6.30 -5.29
C LEU A 177 -30.67 5.98 -4.06
N SER A 178 -31.10 7.00 -3.30
CA SER A 178 -31.99 6.81 -2.15
C SER A 178 -33.43 6.41 -2.52
N GLN A 179 -33.84 6.66 -3.76
CA GLN A 179 -35.18 6.34 -4.29
C GLN A 179 -35.25 4.93 -4.91
N ASP A 180 -34.15 4.18 -4.91
CA ASP A 180 -34.02 2.81 -5.46
C ASP A 180 -34.51 2.66 -6.92
N ILE A 181 -34.48 3.76 -7.68
CA ILE A 181 -34.75 3.74 -9.11
C ILE A 181 -33.48 3.23 -9.79
N GLY A 182 -33.49 2.02 -10.36
CA GLY A 182 -32.27 1.34 -10.81
C GLY A 182 -31.33 2.17 -11.71
N LEU A 183 -30.05 1.80 -11.74
CA LEU A 183 -28.94 2.60 -12.28
C LEU A 183 -29.10 3.09 -13.74
N ARG A 184 -29.87 2.38 -14.57
CA ARG A 184 -30.22 2.83 -15.93
C ARG A 184 -31.17 4.02 -15.93
N GLN A 185 -32.16 4.01 -15.04
CA GLN A 185 -33.12 5.10 -14.91
C GLN A 185 -32.43 6.35 -14.37
N ILE A 186 -31.53 6.20 -13.40
CA ILE A 186 -30.68 7.31 -12.91
C ILE A 186 -29.88 7.91 -14.06
N ALA A 187 -29.23 7.06 -14.88
CA ALA A 187 -28.44 7.51 -16.02
C ALA A 187 -29.29 8.30 -17.03
N LEU A 188 -30.53 7.88 -17.30
CA LEU A 188 -31.48 8.60 -18.15
C LEU A 188 -31.90 9.95 -17.54
N GLN A 189 -32.26 9.99 -16.26
CA GLN A 189 -32.67 11.23 -15.57
C GLN A 189 -31.54 12.27 -15.50
N MET A 190 -30.30 11.79 -15.34
CA MET A 190 -29.11 12.65 -15.26
C MET A 190 -28.46 12.91 -16.63
N ASN A 191 -29.05 12.43 -17.72
CA ASN A 191 -28.56 12.57 -19.09
C ASN A 191 -27.07 12.18 -19.26
N VAL A 192 -26.68 11.04 -18.67
CA VAL A 192 -25.31 10.49 -18.73
C VAL A 192 -25.36 8.99 -18.96
N THR A 193 -24.20 8.37 -19.24
CA THR A 193 -24.14 6.92 -19.43
C THR A 193 -24.15 6.18 -18.08
N PRO A 194 -24.74 4.96 -18.01
CA PRO A 194 -24.66 4.09 -16.83
C PRO A 194 -23.21 3.86 -16.35
N LYS A 195 -22.28 3.76 -17.30
CA LYS A 195 -20.84 3.70 -17.06
C LYS A 195 -20.31 4.93 -16.31
N PHE A 196 -20.75 6.13 -16.70
CA PHE A 196 -20.36 7.36 -16.05
C PHE A 196 -20.86 7.39 -14.59
N ILE A 197 -22.12 7.04 -14.35
CA ILE A 197 -22.72 6.96 -13.00
C ILE A 197 -21.95 5.96 -12.14
N THR A 198 -21.70 4.76 -12.64
CA THR A 198 -20.99 3.70 -11.90
C THR A 198 -19.56 4.14 -11.54
N ASN A 199 -18.85 4.79 -12.47
CA ASN A 199 -17.53 5.37 -12.20
C ASN A 199 -17.60 6.47 -11.15
N ARG A 200 -18.65 7.31 -11.17
CA ARG A 200 -18.82 8.38 -10.19
C ARG A 200 -19.14 7.82 -8.80
N MET A 201 -19.95 6.77 -8.72
CA MET A 201 -20.23 6.06 -7.47
C MET A 201 -18.97 5.49 -6.83
N LEU A 202 -18.07 4.92 -7.64
CA LEU A 202 -16.75 4.48 -7.17
C LEU A 202 -15.88 5.64 -6.69
N GLN A 203 -15.88 6.77 -7.42
CA GLN A 203 -15.11 7.98 -7.03
C GLN A 203 -15.62 8.60 -5.72
N LEU A 204 -16.94 8.60 -5.51
CA LEU A 204 -17.59 9.10 -4.31
C LEU A 204 -17.58 8.08 -3.16
N SER A 205 -17.00 6.89 -3.37
CA SER A 205 -16.97 5.79 -2.39
C SER A 205 -18.36 5.34 -1.92
N ILE A 206 -19.36 5.44 -2.80
CA ILE A 206 -20.72 4.93 -2.59
C ILE A 206 -20.73 3.40 -2.76
N ILE A 207 -19.90 2.90 -3.67
CA ILE A 207 -19.67 1.48 -3.93
C ILE A 207 -18.18 1.17 -3.80
N ASP A 208 -17.86 -0.06 -3.41
CA ASP A 208 -16.49 -0.56 -3.38
C ASP A 208 -16.03 -1.11 -4.74
N ILE A 209 -14.78 -1.53 -4.82
CA ILE A 209 -14.16 -2.04 -6.05
C ILE A 209 -14.79 -3.36 -6.51
N ASP A 210 -15.24 -4.19 -5.58
CA ASP A 210 -15.80 -5.50 -5.88
C ASP A 210 -17.24 -5.36 -6.40
N GLN A 211 -18.03 -4.48 -5.76
CA GLN A 211 -19.33 -4.02 -6.22
C GLN A 211 -19.22 -3.34 -7.59
N PHE A 212 -18.20 -2.51 -7.79
CA PHE A 212 -17.94 -1.87 -9.08
C PHE A 212 -17.64 -2.91 -10.16
N ALA A 213 -16.82 -3.93 -9.87
CA ALA A 213 -16.51 -5.00 -10.82
C ALA A 213 -17.75 -5.82 -11.18
N GLU A 214 -18.61 -6.10 -10.20
CA GLU A 214 -19.85 -6.82 -10.40
C GLU A 214 -20.88 -6.01 -11.20
N ILE A 215 -21.10 -4.74 -10.85
CA ILE A 215 -21.99 -3.83 -11.59
C ILE A 215 -21.47 -3.66 -13.03
N LYS A 216 -20.16 -3.52 -13.21
CA LYS A 216 -19.53 -3.42 -14.54
C LYS A 216 -19.80 -4.68 -15.37
N ARG A 217 -19.66 -5.87 -14.78
CA ARG A 217 -19.94 -7.15 -15.44
C ARG A 217 -21.41 -7.23 -15.87
N GLN A 218 -22.33 -6.90 -14.96
CA GLN A 218 -23.76 -6.87 -15.25
C GLN A 218 -24.13 -5.84 -16.35
N LEU A 219 -23.51 -4.66 -16.36
CA LEU A 219 -23.75 -3.65 -17.39
C LEU A 219 -23.17 -4.03 -18.75
N LEU A 220 -22.05 -4.77 -18.78
CA LEU A 220 -21.45 -5.34 -20.00
C LEU A 220 -22.36 -6.42 -20.59
N ASP A 221 -22.85 -7.34 -19.75
CA ASP A 221 -23.75 -8.43 -20.16
C ASP A 221 -25.06 -7.90 -20.74
N LEU A 222 -25.52 -6.73 -20.26
CA LEU A 222 -26.73 -6.09 -20.75
C LEU A 222 -26.48 -5.04 -21.87
N GLY A 223 -25.27 -5.00 -22.45
CA GLY A 223 -24.93 -4.15 -23.59
C GLY A 223 -24.87 -2.64 -23.33
N CYS A 224 -24.85 -2.21 -22.05
CA CYS A 224 -24.94 -0.80 -21.67
C CYS A 224 -23.60 -0.20 -21.21
N PHE A 225 -22.50 -0.92 -21.42
CA PHE A 225 -21.15 -0.48 -21.10
C PHE A 225 -20.31 -0.37 -22.38
N GLN A 226 -20.67 0.59 -23.26
CA GLN A 226 -19.84 1.04 -24.38
C GLN A 226 -19.06 2.30 -23.94
#